data_AF-A0A851H2B3-F1
#
_entry.id   AF-A0A851H2B3-F1
#
_cell.length_a   1.000
_cell.length_b   1.000
_cell.length_c   1.000
_cell.angle_alpha   90.00
_cell.angle_beta   90.00
_cell.angle_gamma   90.00
#
_symmetry.space_group_name_H-M   'P 1'
#
loop_
_entity.id
_entity.type
_entity.pdbx_description
1 polymer ?
#
loop_
_entity_poly.entity_id
_entity_poly.type
_entity_poly.pdbx_seq_one_letter_code
_entity_poly.pdbx_strand_id
1 'polypeptide(L)'
;MLGTLALWLSGCGTPPKKTSHVRPYPSQDKTLSALKADGAGREILMYTLGLLDLDYKFGGANPEAGLDCSGMVSYIYLNAVGVKLPHNAAQIANLARPISNSQMQVGDLVFFNTMNRSFSHMGIYIGDNKFVHAPRTNSAIRVDRLDNSYFSARFEGARTLFA
;
A
#
# COMPACT_ATOMS: atom_id res chain seq x y z
N MET A 1 -69.16 27.73 -23.69
CA MET A 1 -68.32 26.80 -22.92
C MET A 1 -66.88 27.04 -23.33
N LEU A 2 -66.09 27.68 -22.45
CA LEU A 2 -64.67 27.93 -22.70
C LEU A 2 -63.89 26.61 -22.61
N GLY A 3 -63.02 26.35 -23.59
CA GLY A 3 -62.12 25.20 -23.59
C GLY A 3 -60.80 25.57 -24.27
N THR A 4 -59.93 26.27 -23.53
CA THR A 4 -58.53 26.49 -23.90
C THR A 4 -57.74 25.19 -23.70
N LEU A 5 -57.17 24.63 -24.76
CA LEU A 5 -56.21 23.53 -24.67
C LEU A 5 -54.81 24.06 -25.01
N ALA A 6 -53.95 24.06 -23.99
CA ALA A 6 -52.62 24.65 -24.00
C ALA A 6 -51.62 23.83 -24.84
N LEU A 7 -50.81 24.52 -25.64
CA LEU A 7 -49.61 24.00 -26.28
C LEU A 7 -48.59 23.58 -25.19
N TRP A 8 -48.11 22.34 -25.28
CA TRP A 8 -46.93 21.89 -24.52
C TRP A 8 -45.67 22.17 -25.33
N LEU A 9 -44.86 23.14 -24.87
CA LEU A 9 -43.48 23.30 -25.31
C LEU A 9 -42.60 22.34 -24.50
N SER A 10 -42.07 21.31 -25.16
CA SER A 10 -41.03 20.44 -24.59
C SER A 10 -39.69 21.19 -24.56
N GLY A 11 -39.30 21.66 -23.38
CA GLY A 11 -37.98 22.25 -23.13
C GLY A 11 -36.92 21.16 -22.90
N CYS A 12 -35.85 21.15 -23.71
CA CYS A 12 -34.64 20.37 -23.43
C CYS A 12 -33.80 21.10 -22.37
N GLY A 13 -33.82 20.63 -21.13
CA GLY A 13 -32.94 21.10 -20.06
C GLY A 13 -31.78 20.13 -19.80
N THR A 14 -30.54 20.54 -20.06
CA THR A 14 -29.33 19.83 -19.61
C THR A 14 -29.10 20.08 -18.11
N PRO A 15 -28.80 19.05 -17.30
CA PRO A 15 -28.50 19.25 -15.88
C PRO A 15 -27.15 19.97 -15.70
N PRO A 16 -27.02 20.87 -14.70
CA PRO A 16 -25.75 21.55 -14.43
C PRO A 16 -24.70 20.56 -13.93
N LYS A 17 -23.51 20.63 -14.53
CA LYS A 17 -22.33 19.87 -14.09
C LYS A 17 -21.93 20.37 -12.70
N LYS A 18 -22.09 19.53 -11.67
CA LYS A 18 -21.54 19.81 -10.33
C LYS A 18 -20.03 19.98 -10.46
N THR A 19 -19.55 21.22 -10.39
CA THR A 19 -18.14 21.52 -10.23
C THR A 19 -17.76 21.15 -8.81
N SER A 20 -17.22 19.95 -8.63
CA SER A 20 -16.52 19.59 -7.40
C SER A 20 -15.33 20.54 -7.28
N HIS A 21 -15.44 21.54 -6.41
CA HIS A 21 -14.29 22.32 -5.97
C HIS A 21 -13.38 21.37 -5.21
N VAL A 22 -12.42 20.77 -5.93
CA VAL A 22 -11.28 20.09 -5.32
C VAL A 22 -10.51 21.17 -4.57
N ARG A 23 -10.66 21.21 -3.25
CA ARG A 23 -9.73 21.96 -2.40
C ARG A 23 -8.32 21.45 -2.74
N PRO A 24 -7.38 22.32 -3.11
CA PRO A 24 -5.99 21.91 -3.26
C PRO A 24 -5.55 21.26 -1.96
N TYR A 25 -5.26 19.96 -2.01
CA TYR A 25 -4.54 19.31 -0.93
C TYR A 25 -3.19 20.01 -0.85
N PRO A 26 -2.75 20.52 0.32
CA PRO A 26 -1.42 21.08 0.44
C PRO A 26 -0.43 19.98 0.05
N SER A 27 0.20 20.16 -1.11
CA SER A 27 1.28 19.31 -1.58
C SER A 27 2.44 19.52 -0.62
N GLN A 28 2.56 18.67 0.38
CA GLN A 28 3.85 18.50 1.02
C GLN A 28 4.75 17.86 -0.02
N ASP A 29 5.64 18.66 -0.59
CA ASP A 29 6.74 18.23 -1.44
C ASP A 29 7.66 17.28 -0.65
N LYS A 30 7.23 16.03 -0.51
CA LYS A 30 8.10 14.89 -0.23
C LYS A 30 8.39 14.24 -1.56
N THR A 31 9.22 14.91 -2.36
CA THR A 31 9.76 14.35 -3.60
C THR A 31 10.39 12.99 -3.28
N LEU A 32 10.01 11.96 -4.03
CA LEU A 32 10.59 10.60 -3.96
C LEU A 32 12.13 10.60 -4.09
N SER A 33 12.72 11.71 -4.53
CA SER A 33 14.15 12.03 -4.52
C SER A 33 14.82 11.99 -3.14
N ALA A 34 14.07 12.05 -2.04
CA ALA A 34 14.60 11.90 -0.68
C ALA A 34 14.79 10.42 -0.26
N LEU A 35 14.29 9.47 -1.05
CA LEU A 35 14.43 8.05 -0.78
C LEU A 35 15.84 7.59 -1.19
N LYS A 36 16.67 7.34 -0.17
CA LYS A 36 18.04 6.81 -0.30
C LYS A 36 17.99 5.31 -0.65
N ALA A 37 17.49 4.99 -1.83
CA ALA A 37 17.39 3.64 -2.34
C ALA A 37 18.36 3.51 -3.52
N ASP A 38 19.47 2.79 -3.34
CA ASP A 38 20.39 2.41 -4.41
C ASP A 38 20.14 0.95 -4.81
N GLY A 39 20.61 0.56 -6.01
CA GLY A 39 20.52 -0.80 -6.54
C GLY A 39 19.17 -1.49 -6.28
N ALA A 40 19.22 -2.59 -5.52
CA ALA A 40 18.07 -3.43 -5.17
C ALA A 40 16.95 -2.68 -4.43
N GLY A 41 17.28 -1.79 -3.50
CA GLY A 41 16.29 -1.04 -2.73
C GLY A 41 15.44 -0.14 -3.63
N ARG A 42 16.04 0.44 -4.68
CA ARG A 42 15.33 1.27 -5.66
C ARG A 42 14.34 0.46 -6.48
N GLU A 43 14.75 -0.71 -6.98
CA GLU A 43 13.86 -1.57 -7.77
C GLU A 43 12.69 -2.05 -6.91
N ILE A 44 12.95 -2.46 -5.66
CA ILE A 44 11.91 -2.85 -4.69
C ILE A 44 10.93 -1.70 -4.49
N LEU A 45 11.42 -0.46 -4.30
CA LEU A 45 10.58 0.71 -4.12
C LEU A 45 9.71 0.97 -5.36
N MET A 46 10.26 0.89 -6.58
CA MET A 46 9.51 1.13 -7.82
C MET A 46 8.35 0.15 -7.97
N TYR A 47 8.60 -1.15 -7.75
CA TYR A 47 7.54 -2.16 -7.73
C TYR A 47 6.54 -1.91 -6.61
N THR A 48 7.01 -1.56 -5.41
CA THR A 48 6.14 -1.28 -4.26
C THR A 48 5.15 -0.14 -4.56
N LEU A 49 5.64 0.96 -5.13
CA LEU A 49 4.79 2.11 -5.47
C LEU A 49 3.82 1.80 -6.60
N GLY A 50 4.22 0.96 -7.57
CA GLY A 50 3.34 0.53 -8.67
C GLY A 50 2.15 -0.34 -8.23
N LEU A 51 2.17 -0.88 -7.00
CA LEU A 51 1.08 -1.69 -6.46
C LEU A 51 0.12 -0.90 -5.56
N LEU A 52 0.35 0.40 -5.34
CA LEU A 52 -0.57 1.23 -4.57
C LEU A 52 -1.97 1.20 -5.20
N ASP A 53 -2.98 1.29 -4.33
CA ASP A 53 -4.40 1.27 -4.68
C ASP A 53 -4.92 -0.05 -5.28
N LEU A 54 -4.08 -1.09 -5.45
CA LEU A 54 -4.56 -2.43 -5.77
C LEU A 54 -5.28 -3.07 -4.57
N ASP A 55 -6.32 -3.84 -4.86
CA ASP A 55 -7.16 -4.45 -3.83
C ASP A 55 -6.44 -5.55 -3.05
N TYR A 56 -6.70 -5.57 -1.73
CA TYR A 56 -6.33 -6.68 -0.90
C TYR A 56 -7.16 -7.92 -1.23
N LYS A 57 -6.50 -9.09 -1.27
CA LYS A 57 -7.17 -10.39 -1.28
C LYS A 57 -6.44 -11.37 -0.39
N PHE A 58 -7.17 -11.98 0.55
CA PHE A 58 -6.62 -13.01 1.43
C PHE A 58 -6.12 -14.22 0.62
N GLY A 59 -4.88 -14.65 0.85
CA GLY A 59 -4.22 -15.68 0.06
C GLY A 59 -3.83 -15.24 -1.36
N GLY A 60 -3.97 -13.95 -1.68
CA GLY A 60 -3.70 -13.38 -3.00
C GLY A 60 -2.20 -13.25 -3.26
N ALA A 61 -1.76 -13.67 -4.46
CA ALA A 61 -0.35 -13.77 -4.84
C ALA A 61 -0.02 -13.09 -6.18
N ASN A 62 -1.00 -12.48 -6.86
CA ASN A 62 -0.79 -11.75 -8.10
C ASN A 62 -1.64 -10.46 -8.15
N PRO A 63 -1.16 -9.40 -8.83
CA PRO A 63 -1.85 -8.11 -8.89
C PRO A 63 -3.26 -8.18 -9.49
N GLU A 64 -3.47 -9.00 -10.51
CA GLU A 64 -4.73 -9.07 -11.26
C GLU A 64 -5.87 -9.65 -10.41
N ALA A 65 -5.56 -10.62 -9.54
CA ALA A 65 -6.53 -11.22 -8.64
C ALA A 65 -6.59 -10.52 -7.28
N GLY A 66 -5.61 -9.68 -6.94
CA GLY A 66 -5.43 -9.07 -5.63
C GLY A 66 -4.34 -9.75 -4.78
N LEU A 67 -3.81 -9.03 -3.80
CA LEU A 67 -2.64 -9.44 -2.99
C LEU A 67 -2.95 -9.43 -1.49
N ASP A 68 -2.40 -10.37 -0.72
CA ASP A 68 -2.27 -10.21 0.73
C ASP A 68 -0.89 -9.67 1.13
N CYS A 69 -0.64 -9.49 2.42
CA CYS A 69 0.60 -8.86 2.90
C CYS A 69 1.86 -9.61 2.46
N SER A 70 1.86 -10.94 2.59
CA SER A 70 2.98 -11.78 2.18
C SER A 70 3.03 -11.99 0.67
N GLY A 71 1.89 -12.12 0.00
CA GLY A 71 1.82 -12.24 -1.45
C GLY A 71 2.33 -10.99 -2.17
N MET A 72 2.00 -9.81 -1.64
CA MET A 72 2.53 -8.53 -2.11
C MET A 72 4.07 -8.49 -2.01
N VAL A 73 4.62 -8.83 -0.84
CA VAL A 73 6.07 -8.83 -0.62
C VAL A 73 6.77 -9.85 -1.51
N SER A 74 6.26 -11.07 -1.59
CA SER A 74 6.82 -12.12 -2.45
C SER A 74 6.76 -11.75 -3.93
N TYR A 75 5.69 -11.11 -4.40
CA TYR A 75 5.60 -10.57 -5.75
C TYR A 75 6.65 -9.49 -6.01
N ILE A 76 6.78 -8.50 -5.10
CA ILE A 76 7.75 -7.42 -5.24
C ILE A 76 9.18 -7.97 -5.30
N TYR A 77 9.58 -8.82 -4.36
CA TYR A 77 10.94 -9.37 -4.30
C TYR A 77 11.27 -10.25 -5.50
N LEU A 78 10.31 -11.04 -5.98
CA LEU A 78 10.51 -11.87 -7.16
C LEU A 78 10.77 -11.01 -8.40
N ASN A 79 9.97 -9.96 -8.63
CA ASN A 79 10.04 -9.18 -9.86
C ASN A 79 11.10 -8.07 -9.82
N ALA A 80 11.38 -7.50 -8.63
CA ALA A 80 12.37 -6.44 -8.49
C ALA A 80 13.81 -6.98 -8.47
N VAL A 81 14.03 -8.10 -7.78
CA VAL A 81 15.39 -8.59 -7.46
C VAL A 81 15.58 -10.09 -7.67
N GLY A 82 14.59 -10.80 -8.23
CA GLY A 82 14.71 -12.23 -8.54
C GLY A 82 14.68 -13.16 -7.32
N VAL A 83 14.30 -12.66 -6.14
CA VAL A 83 14.30 -13.45 -4.90
C VAL A 83 12.93 -14.11 -4.71
N LYS A 84 12.91 -15.45 -4.71
CA LYS A 84 11.69 -16.21 -4.43
C LYS A 84 11.46 -16.35 -2.94
N LEU A 85 10.37 -15.77 -2.45
CA LEU A 85 9.94 -15.85 -1.05
C LEU A 85 8.72 -16.78 -0.88
N PRO A 86 8.57 -17.42 0.29
CA PRO A 86 7.35 -18.17 0.61
C PRO A 86 6.15 -17.21 0.75
N HIS A 87 4.94 -17.71 0.50
CA HIS A 87 3.70 -16.96 0.73
C HIS A 87 3.25 -17.07 2.19
N ASN A 88 4.08 -16.59 3.12
CA ASN A 88 3.78 -16.59 4.56
C ASN A 88 4.68 -15.61 5.32
N ALA A 89 4.08 -14.62 5.98
CA ALA A 89 4.82 -13.59 6.70
C ALA A 89 5.78 -14.13 7.79
N ALA A 90 5.35 -15.14 8.56
CA ALA A 90 6.18 -15.73 9.62
C ALA A 90 7.37 -16.53 9.05
N GLN A 91 7.18 -17.24 7.93
CA GLN A 91 8.29 -17.92 7.25
C GLN A 91 9.27 -16.92 6.65
N ILE A 92 8.79 -15.82 6.05
CA ILE A 92 9.67 -14.75 5.57
C ILE A 92 10.45 -14.13 6.73
N ALA A 93 9.79 -13.89 7.88
CA ALA A 93 10.46 -13.38 9.06
C ALA A 93 11.62 -14.29 9.50
N ASN A 94 11.45 -15.62 9.46
CA ASN A 94 12.50 -16.58 9.82
C ASN A 94 13.66 -16.61 8.82
N LEU A 95 13.42 -16.29 7.54
CA LEU A 95 14.47 -16.19 6.52
C LEU A 95 15.23 -14.85 6.60
N ALA A 96 14.55 -13.78 7.01
CA ALA A 96 15.12 -12.44 7.08
C ALA A 96 15.92 -12.22 8.37
N ARG A 97 17.06 -11.54 8.25
CA ARG A 97 17.95 -11.21 9.37
C ARG A 97 17.39 -10.03 10.16
N PRO A 98 17.24 -10.11 11.49
CA PRO A 98 16.80 -8.96 12.28
C PRO A 98 17.79 -7.80 12.20
N ILE A 99 17.26 -6.58 12.19
CA ILE A 99 18.02 -5.33 12.22
C ILE A 99 17.42 -4.39 13.26
N SER A 100 18.24 -3.45 13.74
CA SER A 100 17.72 -2.38 14.60
C SER A 100 16.90 -1.38 13.80
N ASN A 101 15.92 -0.72 14.44
CA ASN A 101 15.05 0.24 13.76
C ASN A 101 15.82 1.42 13.15
N SER A 102 16.95 1.82 13.75
CA SER A 102 17.81 2.89 13.23
C SER A 102 18.61 2.49 11.98
N GLN A 103 18.70 1.19 11.68
CA GLN A 103 19.39 0.65 10.51
C GLN A 103 18.46 0.41 9.32
N MET A 104 17.15 0.63 9.45
CA MET A 104 16.20 0.38 8.37
C MET A 104 16.53 1.21 7.13
N GLN A 105 16.57 0.52 6.00
CA GLN A 105 16.77 1.06 4.66
C GLN A 105 15.54 0.77 3.80
N VAL A 106 15.36 1.56 2.75
CA VAL A 106 14.26 1.34 1.79
C VAL A 106 14.37 -0.08 1.22
N GLY A 107 13.25 -0.81 1.28
CA GLY A 107 13.18 -2.20 0.88
C GLY A 107 13.27 -3.20 2.04
N ASP A 108 13.65 -2.78 3.25
CA ASP A 108 13.59 -3.65 4.42
C ASP A 108 12.15 -4.04 4.78
N LEU A 109 12.02 -5.13 5.53
CA LEU A 109 10.74 -5.69 5.93
C LEU A 109 10.38 -5.26 7.35
N VAL A 110 9.13 -4.82 7.53
CA VAL A 110 8.57 -4.51 8.85
C VAL A 110 7.50 -5.52 9.20
N PHE A 111 7.49 -6.01 10.44
CA PHE A 111 6.57 -7.04 10.89
C PHE A 111 5.73 -6.61 12.08
N PHE A 112 4.52 -7.15 12.16
CA PHE A 112 3.54 -6.80 13.17
C PHE A 112 2.69 -7.99 13.64
N ASN A 113 2.19 -7.86 14.86
CA ASN A 113 1.16 -8.70 15.43
C ASN A 113 -0.22 -8.02 15.32
N THR A 114 -0.93 -8.23 14.21
CA THR A 114 -2.28 -7.69 13.99
C THR A 114 -3.39 -8.72 14.23
N MET A 115 -3.05 -10.00 14.31
CA MET A 115 -3.99 -11.11 14.45
C MET A 115 -3.76 -11.94 15.74
N ASN A 116 -3.19 -11.33 16.79
CA ASN A 116 -2.83 -12.00 18.04
C ASN A 116 -1.91 -13.23 17.85
N ARG A 117 -1.04 -13.16 16.84
CA ARG A 117 -0.07 -14.18 16.45
C ARG A 117 1.18 -13.46 15.94
N SER A 118 2.35 -13.94 16.36
CA SER A 118 3.61 -13.32 15.95
C SER A 118 3.81 -13.40 14.43
N PHE A 119 4.33 -12.31 13.86
CA PHE A 119 4.56 -12.07 12.45
C PHE A 119 3.30 -12.35 11.61
N SER A 120 2.13 -11.95 12.13
CA SER A 120 0.85 -12.13 11.44
C SER A 120 0.65 -11.15 10.29
N HIS A 121 1.40 -10.05 10.27
CA HIS A 121 1.34 -9.03 9.23
C HIS A 121 2.73 -8.50 8.90
N MET A 122 2.89 -8.02 7.66
CA MET A 122 4.15 -7.42 7.21
C MET A 122 3.94 -6.32 6.17
N GLY A 123 5.01 -5.57 5.89
CA GLY A 123 5.08 -4.60 4.81
C GLY A 123 6.52 -4.26 4.42
N ILE A 124 6.67 -3.45 3.38
CA ILE A 124 7.96 -2.93 2.88
C ILE A 124 8.20 -1.54 3.47
N TYR A 125 9.33 -1.35 4.15
CA TYR A 125 9.77 -0.03 4.60
C TYR A 125 10.19 0.83 3.41
N ILE A 126 9.66 2.05 3.37
CA ILE A 126 9.90 3.01 2.28
C ILE A 126 10.52 4.31 2.81
N GLY A 127 11.25 4.27 3.93
CA GLY A 127 11.86 5.47 4.52
C GLY A 127 10.89 6.33 5.34
N ASP A 128 11.40 7.36 6.01
CA ASP A 128 10.60 8.36 6.74
C ASP A 128 9.59 7.79 7.75
N ASN A 129 9.91 6.64 8.37
CA ASN A 129 9.02 5.93 9.28
C ASN A 129 7.71 5.46 8.60
N LYS A 130 7.74 5.25 7.28
CA LYS A 130 6.62 4.82 6.45
C LYS A 130 6.87 3.43 5.89
N PHE A 131 5.79 2.71 5.64
CA PHE A 131 5.82 1.41 5.01
C PHE A 131 4.59 1.21 4.12
N VAL A 132 4.70 0.34 3.13
CA VAL A 132 3.59 -0.09 2.27
C VAL A 132 3.17 -1.49 2.63
N HIS A 133 1.87 -1.73 2.68
CA HIS A 133 1.31 -3.03 3.01
C HIS A 133 -0.06 -3.26 2.36
N ALA A 134 -0.41 -4.54 2.17
CA ALA A 134 -1.76 -4.98 1.83
C ALA A 134 -2.49 -5.36 3.14
N PRO A 135 -3.40 -4.52 3.65
CA PRO A 135 -3.79 -4.49 5.07
C PRO A 135 -4.79 -5.55 5.51
N ARG A 136 -5.91 -5.70 4.78
CA ARG A 136 -7.04 -6.58 5.10
C ARG A 136 -8.13 -6.49 4.02
N THR A 137 -9.08 -7.42 4.07
CA THR A 137 -10.28 -7.42 3.24
C THR A 137 -11.02 -6.07 3.29
N ASN A 138 -11.57 -5.66 2.13
CA ASN A 138 -12.24 -4.37 1.90
C ASN A 138 -11.30 -3.18 2.11
N SER A 139 -10.07 -3.27 1.62
CA SER A 139 -9.09 -2.20 1.60
C SER A 139 -8.10 -2.44 0.47
N ALA A 140 -7.42 -1.38 0.06
CA ALA A 140 -6.33 -1.45 -0.91
C ALA A 140 -4.95 -1.41 -0.24
N ILE A 141 -3.93 -1.75 -1.02
CA ILE A 141 -2.52 -1.53 -0.71
C ILE A 141 -2.28 -0.04 -0.54
N ARG A 142 -1.64 0.35 0.57
CA ARG A 142 -1.45 1.75 0.93
C ARG A 142 -0.19 1.98 1.74
N VAL A 143 0.14 3.25 1.90
CA VAL A 143 1.19 3.72 2.82
C VAL A 143 0.60 3.92 4.22
N ASP A 144 1.28 3.39 5.23
CA ASP A 144 1.02 3.68 6.64
C ASP A 144 2.31 4.09 7.36
N ARG A 145 2.20 4.58 8.59
CA ARG A 145 3.35 5.00 9.42
C ARG A 145 3.57 4.05 10.59
N LEU A 146 4.83 3.78 10.88
CA LEU A 146 5.22 2.92 12.01
C LEU A 146 4.93 3.57 13.37
N ASP A 147 4.96 4.91 13.45
CA ASP A 147 4.66 5.67 14.67
C ASP A 147 3.17 5.92 14.92
N ASN A 148 2.26 5.49 14.04
CA ASN A 148 0.85 5.59 14.36
C ASN A 148 0.51 4.63 15.52
N SER A 149 -0.48 4.98 16.33
CA SER A 149 -0.79 4.24 17.57
C SER A 149 -1.15 2.77 17.34
N TYR A 150 -1.76 2.46 16.20
CA TYR A 150 -2.14 1.10 15.85
C TYR A 150 -0.93 0.21 15.55
N PHE A 151 -0.02 0.66 14.68
CA PHE A 151 1.16 -0.11 14.27
C PHE A 151 2.26 -0.09 15.30
N SER A 152 2.52 1.04 15.97
CA SER A 152 3.54 1.13 17.03
C SER A 152 3.27 0.13 18.16
N ALA A 153 2.00 -0.02 18.58
CA ALA A 153 1.60 -0.99 19.60
C ALA A 153 1.71 -2.46 19.15
N ARG A 154 1.87 -2.71 17.85
CA ARG A 154 1.87 -4.05 17.24
C ARG A 154 3.20 -4.40 16.57
N PHE A 155 4.15 -3.49 16.56
CA PHE A 155 5.40 -3.65 15.84
C PHE A 155 6.28 -4.70 16.52
N GLU A 156 6.68 -5.71 15.75
CA GLU A 156 7.51 -6.83 16.23
C GLU A 156 8.96 -6.75 15.74
N GLY A 157 9.29 -5.73 14.96
CA GLY A 157 10.66 -5.43 14.54
C GLY A 157 10.83 -5.33 13.03
N ALA A 158 12.02 -4.86 12.66
CA ALA A 158 12.49 -4.76 11.30
C ALA A 158 13.46 -5.90 10.97
N ARG A 159 13.43 -6.37 9.72
CA ARG A 159 14.35 -7.38 9.21
C ARG A 159 14.78 -7.04 7.78
N THR A 160 15.94 -7.52 7.40
CA THR A 160 16.50 -7.32 6.07
C THR A 160 16.81 -8.65 5.38
N LEU A 161 16.69 -8.64 4.07
CA LEU A 161 17.16 -9.70 3.17
C LEU A 161 18.41 -9.25 2.38
N PHE A 162 18.89 -8.02 2.61
CA PHE A 162 20.15 -7.56 2.05
C PHE A 162 21.32 -8.23 2.77
N ALA A 163 22.39 -8.49 1.99
CA ALA A 163 23.61 -9.12 2.47
C ALA A 163 24.29 -8.27 3.55
#